data_AF-A0A395NZX8-F1
#
_entry.id   AF-A0A395NZX8-F1
#
_cell.length_a   1.000
_cell.length_b   1.000
_cell.length_c   1.000
_cell.angle_alpha   90.00
_cell.angle_beta   90.00
_cell.angle_gamma   90.00
#
_symmetry.space_group_name_H-M   'P 1'
#
loop_
_entity.id
_entity.type
_entity.pdbx_description
1 polymer ?
#
loop_
_entity_poly.entity_id
_entity_poly.type
_entity_poly.pdbx_seq_one_letter_code
_entity_poly.pdbx_strand_id
1 'polypeptide(L)'
;MMPPRAIHLRFHAHGGVPVVSQESPDQHRESDVWIAATPGPASQPPYHVASSAGPSVDSPPNHSPHLSHQSEEHTPEEPPFRTHDPYDDRPSPLYRSTSLGPHVRPRGQGDADHYSSTAHSTATYPADDGSASYASLYDRYVPSVISSQEDESFRRRFPLEDTREACLFRYFVEEIAHWFDLCDEDRHFQLAVPRRAHHHPHLLNAIFAVAARHLSRLPQYRTPSGILYHGQLIPKLSEHDAVEYMLKCIPALRHFHDIDDDDYRDSIIATAVILRQLEEIDEEEDEAQTNDDSNGSGDDSQLPSGKQVNFLPIINAVLRSSASQALFGRRSLIQAAYWMALRQEIYHSFTRKQPPQLFPSPDLWHSASKANKTVMHTVQVAKWRWEDGSEREWMRLMDQQNYLERDILANFQPIFRRTADKAKGEIFPTIWYGSNLEVTSIQQSIMAKSVLVAENPFLKAPSASRASWRKAENDVRLLLLELCGIALCHPASPPALLNAAIGIQLYGDFFTDRYERQALRGVVEKYRDARAWPVQKLLEMFKE
;
A
#
# COMPACT_ATOMS: atom_id res chain seq x y z
N MET A 1 -20.20 18.98 26.21
CA MET A 1 -19.18 18.36 27.09
C MET A 1 -18.05 17.86 26.20
N MET A 2 -16.80 18.18 26.53
CA MET A 2 -15.62 17.62 25.85
C MET A 2 -15.12 16.39 26.62
N PRO A 3 -14.62 15.33 25.98
CA PRO A 3 -13.85 14.29 26.66
C PRO A 3 -12.48 14.86 27.10
N PRO A 4 -11.91 14.41 28.23
CA PRO A 4 -10.65 14.92 28.74
C PRO A 4 -9.45 14.43 27.90
N ARG A 5 -8.49 15.32 27.62
CA ARG A 5 -7.20 14.94 27.03
C ARG A 5 -6.43 14.05 28.00
N ALA A 6 -5.90 12.92 27.52
CA ALA A 6 -5.01 12.07 28.29
C ALA A 6 -3.66 12.78 28.53
N ILE A 7 -3.37 13.12 29.79
CA ILE A 7 -2.09 13.72 30.18
C ILE A 7 -1.09 12.61 30.46
N HIS A 8 0.02 12.57 29.71
CA HIS A 8 1.16 11.68 29.99
C HIS A 8 1.86 12.11 31.29
N LEU A 9 1.51 11.48 32.41
CA LEU A 9 2.17 11.67 33.70
C LEU A 9 3.56 11.01 33.69
N ARG A 10 4.59 11.79 33.36
CA ARG A 10 6.00 11.42 33.56
C ARG A 10 6.31 11.41 35.07
N PHE A 11 6.62 10.23 35.61
CA PHE A 11 7.25 10.12 36.93
C PHE A 11 8.75 10.36 36.81
N HIS A 12 9.19 11.57 37.17
CA HIS A 12 10.62 11.87 37.36
C HIS A 12 11.11 11.32 38.71
N ALA A 13 12.31 10.73 38.72
CA ALA A 13 13.03 10.39 39.94
C ALA A 13 14.01 11.53 40.30
N HIS A 14 14.00 11.97 41.56
CA HIS A 14 14.91 12.98 42.09
C HIS A 14 15.64 12.47 43.35
N GLY A 15 16.90 12.88 43.51
CA GLY A 15 17.66 12.78 44.77
C GLY A 15 18.81 11.77 44.75
N GLY A 16 20.06 12.24 44.69
CA GLY A 16 21.25 11.36 44.71
C GLY A 16 22.59 12.04 44.36
N VAL A 17 23.01 13.05 45.13
CA VAL A 17 24.28 13.81 45.03
C VAL A 17 24.67 14.15 46.49
N PRO A 18 25.94 14.07 46.98
CA PRO A 18 27.20 14.38 46.28
C PRO A 18 28.38 13.40 46.49
N VAL A 19 29.48 13.62 45.77
CA VAL A 19 30.78 14.14 46.30
C VAL A 19 31.73 14.42 45.14
N VAL A 20 32.53 15.49 45.24
CA VAL A 20 33.57 15.87 44.27
C VAL A 20 34.93 15.39 44.76
N SER A 21 35.80 15.00 43.84
CA SER A 21 37.25 15.02 44.06
C SER A 21 37.92 15.43 42.75
N GLN A 22 38.84 16.40 42.83
CA GLN A 22 39.68 16.83 41.72
C GLN A 22 41.05 16.16 41.87
N GLU A 23 41.65 15.75 40.76
CA GLU A 23 43.07 16.03 40.52
C GLU A 23 43.35 15.99 39.01
N SER A 24 44.43 16.64 38.59
CA SER A 24 44.69 16.98 37.18
C SER A 24 45.97 16.28 36.66
N PRO A 25 46.71 16.80 35.67
CA PRO A 25 46.73 16.18 34.35
C PRO A 25 48.10 15.60 33.98
N ASP A 26 48.15 14.79 32.92
CA ASP A 26 49.41 14.62 32.18
C ASP A 26 49.21 14.40 30.67
N GLN A 27 50.30 14.47 29.90
CA GLN A 27 50.28 14.81 28.47
C GLN A 27 50.80 13.71 27.52
N HIS A 28 50.53 13.97 26.22
CA HIS A 28 51.27 13.52 25.03
C HIS A 28 51.04 12.12 24.42
N ARG A 29 50.76 12.19 23.09
CA ARG A 29 51.06 11.22 22.01
C ARG A 29 50.23 9.91 21.99
N GLU A 30 49.99 9.29 20.83
CA GLU A 30 50.37 9.64 19.45
C GLU A 30 49.20 9.37 18.47
N SER A 31 49.26 9.88 17.25
CA SER A 31 48.11 9.90 16.31
C SER A 31 48.28 8.98 15.10
N ASP A 32 47.62 7.82 15.10
CA ASP A 32 47.57 6.93 13.94
C ASP A 32 46.31 7.18 13.08
N VAL A 33 46.54 7.66 11.85
CA VAL A 33 45.48 7.94 10.87
C VAL A 33 45.26 6.72 9.98
N TRP A 34 44.17 5.98 10.23
CA TRP A 34 43.74 4.90 9.36
C TRP A 34 43.04 5.44 8.11
N ILE A 35 43.77 5.49 7.00
CA ILE A 35 43.25 5.88 5.69
C ILE A 35 42.35 4.76 5.16
N ALA A 36 41.04 5.01 5.08
CA ALA A 36 40.09 4.09 4.46
C ALA A 36 40.25 4.09 2.93
N ALA A 37 40.41 2.91 2.32
CA ALA A 37 40.50 2.77 0.87
C ALA A 37 39.13 2.97 0.19
N THR A 38 39.12 3.63 -0.96
CA THR A 38 37.92 3.86 -1.76
C THR A 38 37.44 2.58 -2.49
N PRO A 39 36.14 2.25 -2.45
CA PRO A 39 35.58 1.21 -3.32
C PRO A 39 35.56 1.66 -4.78
N GLY A 40 35.99 0.79 -5.70
CA GLY A 40 35.81 1.00 -7.14
C GLY A 40 34.36 0.78 -7.60
N PRO A 41 33.97 1.29 -8.79
CA PRO A 41 32.61 1.15 -9.30
C PRO A 41 32.25 -0.31 -9.62
N ALA A 42 31.03 -0.71 -9.27
CA ALA A 42 30.53 -2.07 -9.51
C ALA A 42 30.32 -2.34 -11.02
N SER A 43 30.77 -3.51 -11.48
CA SER A 43 30.67 -3.92 -12.88
C SER A 43 29.25 -4.36 -13.25
N GLN A 44 28.73 -3.85 -14.38
CA GLN A 44 27.49 -4.34 -14.97
C GLN A 44 27.69 -5.70 -15.68
N PRO A 45 26.67 -6.57 -15.73
CA PRO A 45 26.75 -7.83 -16.49
C PRO A 45 26.66 -7.58 -18.01
N PRO A 46 27.51 -8.21 -18.84
CA PRO A 46 27.48 -8.01 -20.29
C PRO A 46 26.40 -8.86 -20.98
N TYR A 47 25.43 -8.19 -21.62
CA TYR A 47 24.56 -8.83 -22.61
C TYR A 47 25.30 -8.97 -23.94
N HIS A 48 25.68 -10.20 -24.31
CA HIS A 48 26.30 -10.47 -25.61
C HIS A 48 25.25 -10.53 -26.73
N VAL A 49 25.28 -9.53 -27.62
CA VAL A 49 24.67 -9.63 -28.95
C VAL A 49 25.66 -10.36 -29.87
N ALA A 50 25.23 -11.48 -30.47
CA ALA A 50 25.98 -12.20 -31.48
C ALA A 50 25.12 -12.39 -32.72
N SER A 51 25.65 -12.05 -33.90
CA SER A 51 25.00 -12.22 -35.20
C SER A 51 25.94 -12.95 -36.15
N SER A 52 25.48 -14.04 -36.74
CA SER A 52 26.13 -14.75 -37.84
C SER A 52 25.16 -15.74 -38.50
N ALA A 53 25.48 -16.15 -39.73
CA ALA A 53 24.64 -17.04 -40.55
C ALA A 53 24.84 -18.54 -40.22
N GLY A 54 24.00 -19.40 -40.82
CA GLY A 54 24.05 -20.87 -40.67
C GLY A 54 25.26 -21.55 -41.35
N PRO A 55 25.24 -22.88 -41.49
CA PRO A 55 24.38 -23.48 -42.52
C PRO A 55 23.74 -24.86 -42.18
N SER A 56 23.17 -25.45 -43.23
CA SER A 56 22.34 -26.65 -43.40
C SER A 56 22.82 -28.02 -42.87
N VAL A 57 21.83 -28.85 -42.50
CA VAL A 57 21.64 -30.29 -42.87
C VAL A 57 22.74 -31.32 -42.54
N ASP A 58 22.45 -32.28 -41.65
CA ASP A 58 22.25 -33.72 -41.99
C ASP A 58 21.80 -34.59 -40.78
N SER A 59 21.42 -35.87 -41.00
CA SER A 59 21.02 -36.89 -39.99
C SER A 59 20.87 -38.30 -40.62
N PRO A 60 20.78 -39.44 -39.88
CA PRO A 60 20.95 -39.73 -38.45
C PRO A 60 22.19 -40.71 -38.29
N PRO A 61 22.20 -41.98 -37.76
CA PRO A 61 21.42 -42.71 -36.73
C PRO A 61 22.27 -43.55 -35.70
N ASN A 62 21.59 -44.29 -34.82
CA ASN A 62 22.00 -45.50 -34.04
C ASN A 62 23.29 -45.45 -33.18
N HIS A 63 23.27 -45.71 -31.86
CA HIS A 63 22.87 -46.99 -31.26
C HIS A 63 22.59 -46.89 -29.74
N SER A 64 21.75 -47.79 -29.21
CA SER A 64 21.60 -48.08 -27.77
C SER A 64 22.36 -49.35 -27.35
N PRO A 65 22.60 -49.56 -26.05
CA PRO A 65 22.35 -50.89 -25.47
C PRO A 65 21.52 -50.88 -24.16
N HIS A 66 21.07 -52.08 -23.78
CA HIS A 66 20.20 -52.40 -22.63
C HIS A 66 20.98 -52.69 -21.34
N LEU A 67 20.27 -52.68 -20.19
CA LEU A 67 20.38 -53.57 -18.99
C LEU A 67 19.69 -52.86 -17.79
N SER A 68 18.43 -53.04 -17.42
CA SER A 68 17.63 -54.23 -17.02
C SER A 68 18.09 -54.98 -15.75
N HIS A 69 17.33 -54.82 -14.66
CA HIS A 69 17.14 -55.83 -13.60
C HIS A 69 15.74 -55.68 -12.98
N GLN A 70 15.14 -56.77 -12.51
CA GLN A 70 13.77 -56.85 -11.96
C GLN A 70 13.76 -57.43 -10.53
N SER A 71 12.72 -57.09 -9.77
CA SER A 71 11.89 -57.93 -8.87
C SER A 71 10.73 -57.03 -8.39
N GLU A 72 9.46 -57.34 -8.63
CA GLU A 72 8.57 -58.20 -7.80
C GLU A 72 8.29 -57.60 -6.40
N GLU A 73 7.07 -57.58 -5.86
CA GLU A 73 5.68 -57.72 -6.36
C GLU A 73 4.78 -57.13 -5.22
N HIS A 74 3.58 -56.57 -5.42
CA HIS A 74 2.29 -57.29 -5.54
C HIS A 74 1.15 -56.23 -5.54
N THR A 75 -0.01 -56.54 -6.15
CA THR A 75 -1.24 -55.72 -6.12
C THR A 75 -2.48 -56.62 -6.07
N PRO A 76 -3.63 -56.11 -5.58
CA PRO A 76 -4.94 -56.44 -6.12
C PRO A 76 -5.64 -55.16 -6.63
N GLU A 77 -5.98 -54.98 -7.91
CA GLU A 77 -6.87 -55.73 -8.83
C GLU A 77 -8.23 -55.04 -8.98
N GLU A 78 -8.48 -54.42 -10.15
CA GLU A 78 -9.84 -54.10 -10.65
C GLU A 78 -9.85 -53.98 -12.20
N PRO A 79 -10.60 -54.84 -12.92
CA PRO A 79 -10.83 -54.71 -14.37
C PRO A 79 -12.31 -54.95 -14.79
N PRO A 80 -12.73 -54.76 -16.07
CA PRO A 80 -12.08 -54.05 -17.20
C PRO A 80 -13.00 -53.08 -18.02
N PHE A 81 -12.35 -52.13 -18.71
CA PHE A 81 -12.48 -51.78 -20.16
C PHE A 81 -13.57 -52.45 -21.03
N ARG A 82 -14.19 -51.85 -22.08
CA ARG A 82 -13.73 -51.05 -23.28
C ARG A 82 -15.02 -50.70 -24.11
N THR A 83 -15.16 -49.86 -25.15
CA THR A 83 -14.52 -48.67 -25.79
C THR A 83 -15.43 -48.22 -26.97
N HIS A 84 -15.43 -46.94 -27.40
CA HIS A 84 -15.21 -46.51 -28.81
C HIS A 84 -15.38 -44.99 -29.05
N ASP A 85 -14.61 -44.47 -30.01
CA ASP A 85 -14.55 -43.14 -30.66
C ASP A 85 -15.64 -42.92 -31.75
N PRO A 86 -15.73 -41.78 -32.50
CA PRO A 86 -15.32 -40.37 -32.24
C PRO A 86 -16.37 -39.29 -32.71
N TYR A 87 -16.03 -37.99 -32.53
CA TYR A 87 -16.63 -36.77 -33.15
C TYR A 87 -18.14 -36.45 -32.99
N ASP A 88 -18.48 -35.26 -32.42
CA ASP A 88 -19.12 -34.14 -33.17
C ASP A 88 -19.06 -32.80 -32.35
N ASP A 89 -19.61 -31.71 -32.89
CA ASP A 89 -19.39 -30.31 -32.45
C ASP A 89 -20.56 -29.66 -31.63
N ARG A 90 -20.20 -28.70 -30.75
CA ARG A 90 -21.04 -27.58 -30.23
C ARG A 90 -22.20 -27.88 -29.23
N PRO A 91 -22.85 -26.85 -28.61
CA PRO A 91 -23.15 -26.84 -27.17
C PRO A 91 -24.62 -27.10 -26.76
N SER A 92 -24.86 -27.13 -25.45
CA SER A 92 -26.18 -27.31 -24.81
C SER A 92 -26.55 -26.18 -23.81
N PRO A 93 -27.84 -26.02 -23.42
CA PRO A 93 -28.42 -24.66 -23.31
C PRO A 93 -28.94 -24.23 -21.91
N LEU A 94 -29.40 -22.97 -21.87
CA LEU A 94 -30.15 -22.34 -20.77
C LEU A 94 -31.47 -23.08 -20.44
N TYR A 95 -31.82 -23.13 -19.15
CA TYR A 95 -33.15 -23.48 -18.67
C TYR A 95 -33.93 -22.27 -18.17
N ARG A 96 -35.21 -22.18 -18.58
CA ARG A 96 -36.24 -21.28 -18.04
C ARG A 96 -37.47 -22.13 -17.69
N SER A 97 -38.14 -21.85 -16.58
CA SER A 97 -39.52 -22.27 -16.35
C SER A 97 -40.30 -21.22 -15.54
N THR A 98 -41.63 -21.27 -15.59
CA THR A 98 -42.54 -20.16 -15.23
C THR A 98 -43.91 -20.65 -14.76
N SER A 99 -44.43 -20.12 -13.64
CA SER A 99 -45.86 -20.17 -13.23
C SER A 99 -46.05 -19.45 -11.89
N LEU A 100 -47.20 -18.85 -11.52
CA LEU A 100 -48.42 -18.43 -12.23
C LEU A 100 -49.15 -17.35 -11.38
N GLY A 101 -50.12 -16.63 -11.96
CA GLY A 101 -50.99 -15.66 -11.25
C GLY A 101 -52.14 -16.32 -10.45
N PRO A 102 -53.09 -15.54 -9.87
CA PRO A 102 -53.98 -14.69 -10.69
C PRO A 102 -54.28 -13.28 -10.12
N HIS A 103 -55.20 -12.55 -10.76
CA HIS A 103 -55.39 -11.09 -10.60
C HIS A 103 -56.89 -10.68 -10.66
N VAL A 104 -57.37 -9.86 -9.72
CA VAL A 104 -58.73 -9.24 -9.72
C VAL A 104 -58.61 -7.76 -9.27
N ARG A 105 -59.62 -6.90 -9.59
CA ARG A 105 -59.66 -5.44 -9.29
C ARG A 105 -60.95 -5.03 -8.46
N PRO A 106 -61.48 -3.78 -8.43
CA PRO A 106 -61.40 -2.94 -7.21
C PRO A 106 -62.74 -2.26 -6.76
N ARG A 107 -62.65 -1.25 -5.86
CA ARG A 107 -63.70 -0.47 -5.12
C ARG A 107 -64.15 -1.16 -3.82
N GLY A 108 -64.55 -0.41 -2.77
CA GLY A 108 -64.55 1.05 -2.59
C GLY A 108 -65.31 1.48 -1.31
N GLN A 109 -65.02 2.68 -0.78
CA GLN A 109 -65.42 3.19 0.55
C GLN A 109 -64.93 2.35 1.75
N GLY A 110 -64.64 2.93 2.92
CA GLY A 110 -64.49 4.35 3.23
C GLY A 110 -64.84 4.67 4.69
N ASP A 111 -63.92 5.28 5.43
CA ASP A 111 -64.15 6.27 6.50
C ASP A 111 -62.79 6.82 6.96
N ALA A 112 -62.81 7.94 7.70
CA ALA A 112 -61.61 8.64 8.15
C ALA A 112 -61.50 8.63 9.68
N ASP A 113 -60.27 8.62 10.19
CA ASP A 113 -59.98 9.19 11.50
C ASP A 113 -58.53 9.71 11.61
N HIS A 114 -58.32 10.72 12.46
CA HIS A 114 -57.04 11.44 12.55
C HIS A 114 -56.03 10.74 13.46
N TYR A 115 -54.78 10.61 13.02
CA TYR A 115 -53.59 10.71 13.90
C TYR A 115 -52.41 11.38 13.18
N SER A 116 -51.59 12.11 13.94
CA SER A 116 -50.52 12.97 13.41
C SER A 116 -49.39 12.20 12.73
N SER A 117 -48.98 12.68 11.56
CA SER A 117 -47.71 12.27 10.94
C SER A 117 -46.53 12.99 11.61
N THR A 118 -45.66 12.24 12.28
CA THR A 118 -44.36 12.74 12.73
C THR A 118 -43.34 12.52 11.61
N ALA A 119 -42.84 13.61 11.01
CA ALA A 119 -41.85 13.50 9.95
C ALA A 119 -40.53 12.91 10.47
N HIS A 120 -40.10 11.78 9.91
CA HIS A 120 -38.75 11.27 10.13
C HIS A 120 -37.76 12.05 9.24
N SER A 121 -36.88 12.82 9.88
CA SER A 121 -35.90 13.65 9.20
C SER A 121 -34.91 12.82 8.38
N THR A 122 -34.89 13.02 7.07
CA THR A 122 -33.71 12.73 6.24
C THR A 122 -32.55 13.58 6.74
N ALA A 123 -31.45 12.97 7.14
CA ALA A 123 -30.27 13.69 7.60
C ALA A 123 -29.59 14.39 6.42
N THR A 124 -29.71 15.71 6.35
CA THR A 124 -29.00 16.55 5.38
C THR A 124 -27.51 16.54 5.73
N TYR A 125 -26.69 15.90 4.91
CA TYR A 125 -25.24 16.05 4.99
C TYR A 125 -24.86 17.50 4.61
N PRO A 126 -23.95 18.15 5.35
CA PRO A 126 -23.44 19.47 4.96
C PRO A 126 -22.64 19.35 3.65
N ALA A 127 -22.73 20.37 2.79
CA ALA A 127 -21.88 20.47 1.61
C ALA A 127 -20.41 20.72 2.03
N ASP A 128 -19.48 20.07 1.35
CA ASP A 128 -18.07 19.96 1.77
C ASP A 128 -17.21 21.17 1.33
N ASP A 129 -16.43 21.69 2.28
CA ASP A 129 -15.53 22.85 2.13
C ASP A 129 -14.32 22.52 1.23
N GLY A 130 -13.96 21.23 1.09
CA GLY A 130 -12.88 20.77 0.21
C GLY A 130 -13.04 21.17 -1.27
N SER A 131 -14.29 21.29 -1.73
CA SER A 131 -14.62 21.70 -3.11
C SER A 131 -14.09 23.11 -3.46
N ALA A 132 -14.12 24.03 -2.49
CA ALA A 132 -13.65 25.40 -2.66
C ALA A 132 -12.11 25.47 -2.79
N SER A 133 -11.38 24.65 -2.03
CA SER A 133 -9.91 24.57 -2.12
C SER A 133 -9.46 24.16 -3.52
N TYR A 134 -10.08 23.10 -4.04
CA TYR A 134 -9.81 22.52 -5.36
C TYR A 134 -10.14 23.48 -6.51
N ALA A 135 -11.27 24.19 -6.43
CA ALA A 135 -11.61 25.25 -7.38
C ALA A 135 -10.60 26.42 -7.34
N SER A 136 -10.12 26.82 -6.16
CA SER A 136 -9.19 27.95 -6.01
C SER A 136 -7.78 27.69 -6.58
N LEU A 137 -7.38 26.42 -6.68
CA LEU A 137 -6.13 26.01 -7.32
C LEU A 137 -6.31 25.89 -8.83
N TYR A 138 -7.44 25.36 -9.28
CA TYR A 138 -7.83 25.36 -10.70
C TYR A 138 -7.85 26.80 -11.26
N ASP A 139 -8.60 27.73 -10.67
CA ASP A 139 -8.70 29.12 -11.16
C ASP A 139 -7.36 29.88 -11.11
N ARG A 140 -6.38 29.41 -10.31
CA ARG A 140 -5.05 30.01 -10.18
C ARG A 140 -4.05 29.53 -11.24
N TYR A 141 -4.16 28.27 -11.69
CA TYR A 141 -3.18 27.63 -12.58
C TYR A 141 -3.73 27.21 -13.95
N VAL A 142 -5.06 27.20 -14.13
CA VAL A 142 -5.77 26.72 -15.33
C VAL A 142 -6.31 27.81 -16.31
N PRO A 143 -6.25 29.15 -16.08
CA PRO A 143 -6.72 30.16 -17.06
C PRO A 143 -6.17 30.07 -18.49
N SER A 144 -5.09 29.31 -18.71
CA SER A 144 -4.47 29.07 -20.02
C SER A 144 -4.81 27.71 -20.67
N VAL A 145 -5.50 26.80 -19.96
CA VAL A 145 -5.58 25.38 -20.35
C VAL A 145 -7.00 24.92 -20.74
N ILE A 146 -8.07 25.52 -20.21
CA ILE A 146 -9.44 25.05 -20.47
C ILE A 146 -10.30 26.13 -21.14
N SER A 147 -10.28 26.12 -22.47
CA SER A 147 -11.43 26.54 -23.29
C SER A 147 -12.42 25.37 -23.35
N SER A 148 -13.72 25.64 -23.30
CA SER A 148 -14.75 24.61 -23.09
C SER A 148 -15.18 23.89 -24.38
N GLN A 149 -14.25 23.12 -24.95
CA GLN A 149 -14.50 22.06 -25.95
C GLN A 149 -13.40 21.00 -25.82
N GLU A 150 -13.76 19.71 -25.75
CA GLU A 150 -12.77 18.64 -25.95
C GLU A 150 -12.36 18.63 -27.42
N ASP A 151 -11.28 19.33 -27.74
CA ASP A 151 -10.71 19.31 -29.09
C ASP A 151 -10.05 17.94 -29.34
N GLU A 152 -10.65 17.14 -30.22
CA GLU A 152 -10.22 15.78 -30.60
C GLU A 152 -8.76 15.72 -31.09
N SER A 153 -8.17 16.87 -31.41
CA SER A 153 -6.75 17.06 -31.72
C SER A 153 -5.80 16.64 -30.58
N PHE A 154 -6.22 16.76 -29.30
CA PHE A 154 -5.36 16.50 -28.12
C PHE A 154 -5.55 15.12 -27.49
N ARG A 155 -6.41 14.25 -28.03
CA ARG A 155 -6.50 12.86 -27.57
C ARG A 155 -5.25 12.07 -27.99
N ARG A 156 -4.32 11.89 -27.06
CA ARG A 156 -3.11 11.05 -27.24
C ARG A 156 -3.48 9.70 -27.83
N ARG A 157 -2.87 9.37 -28.97
CA ARG A 157 -3.03 8.07 -29.63
C ARG A 157 -1.86 7.17 -29.24
N PHE A 158 -2.09 5.86 -29.30
CA PHE A 158 -1.04 4.86 -29.12
C PHE A 158 -0.58 4.37 -30.50
N PRO A 159 0.74 4.17 -30.74
CA PRO A 159 1.85 4.32 -29.79
C PRO A 159 2.10 5.78 -29.36
N LEU A 160 2.55 5.97 -28.12
CA LEU A 160 2.92 7.29 -27.61
C LEU A 160 4.15 7.81 -28.36
N GLU A 161 4.04 8.99 -28.97
CA GLU A 161 5.12 9.62 -29.75
C GLU A 161 6.13 10.38 -28.88
N ASP A 162 5.70 10.90 -27.73
CA ASP A 162 6.58 11.58 -26.78
C ASP A 162 7.37 10.58 -25.92
N THR A 163 8.70 10.68 -25.96
CA THR A 163 9.61 9.76 -25.26
C THR A 163 9.49 9.85 -23.74
N ARG A 164 9.18 11.03 -23.19
CA ARG A 164 8.97 11.20 -21.74
C ARG A 164 7.73 10.41 -21.32
N GLU A 165 6.59 10.64 -21.95
CA GLU A 165 5.32 9.97 -21.65
C GLU A 165 5.41 8.45 -21.88
N ALA A 166 6.08 8.01 -22.96
CA ALA A 166 6.37 6.58 -23.17
C ALA A 166 7.20 5.97 -22.03
N CYS A 167 8.22 6.68 -21.52
CA CYS A 167 9.01 6.24 -20.37
C CYS A 167 8.19 6.24 -19.07
N LEU A 168 7.36 7.25 -18.82
CA LEU A 168 6.50 7.31 -17.63
C LEU A 168 5.44 6.19 -17.63
N PHE A 169 4.83 5.90 -18.78
CA PHE A 169 3.90 4.78 -18.94
C PHE A 169 4.58 3.45 -18.61
N ARG A 170 5.77 3.23 -19.19
CA ARG A 170 6.56 2.01 -18.96
C ARG A 170 6.99 1.89 -17.49
N TYR A 171 7.45 2.99 -16.89
CA TYR A 171 7.86 3.04 -15.49
C TYR A 171 6.71 2.68 -14.54
N PHE A 172 5.49 3.16 -14.81
CA PHE A 172 4.32 2.75 -14.05
C PHE A 172 4.06 1.24 -14.13
N VAL A 173 4.07 0.68 -15.35
CA VAL A 173 3.77 -0.75 -15.59
C VAL A 173 4.84 -1.67 -15.00
N GLU A 174 6.11 -1.31 -15.07
CA GLU A 174 7.21 -2.15 -14.59
C GLU A 174 7.44 -2.00 -13.07
N GLU A 175 7.44 -0.77 -12.53
CA GLU A 175 8.01 -0.48 -11.20
C GLU A 175 6.98 -0.05 -10.14
N ILE A 176 5.79 0.46 -10.53
CA ILE A 176 4.79 1.03 -9.59
C ILE A 176 3.54 0.16 -9.46
N ALA A 177 2.98 -0.33 -10.58
CA ALA A 177 1.66 -0.95 -10.61
C ALA A 177 1.51 -2.14 -9.64
N HIS A 178 2.59 -2.90 -9.44
CA HIS A 178 2.59 -4.05 -8.54
C HIS A 178 2.41 -3.70 -7.04
N TRP A 179 2.46 -2.42 -6.65
CA TRP A 179 2.15 -1.95 -5.29
C TRP A 179 0.62 -1.86 -5.07
N PHE A 180 -0.11 -1.62 -6.15
CA PHE A 180 -1.56 -1.58 -6.17
C PHE A 180 -2.13 -3.01 -6.21
N ASP A 181 -1.41 -3.96 -6.81
CA ASP A 181 -1.88 -5.34 -7.03
C ASP A 181 -1.53 -6.34 -5.91
N LEU A 182 -0.98 -5.91 -4.76
CA LEU A 182 -0.48 -6.81 -3.70
C LEU A 182 -1.46 -7.89 -3.20
N CYS A 183 -2.75 -7.59 -3.18
CA CYS A 183 -3.82 -8.50 -2.73
C CYS A 183 -4.80 -8.85 -3.87
N ASP A 184 -4.35 -8.69 -5.12
CA ASP A 184 -5.13 -8.85 -6.35
C ASP A 184 -4.41 -9.79 -7.32
N GLU A 185 -4.84 -11.05 -7.35
CA GLU A 185 -4.22 -12.12 -8.13
C GLU A 185 -4.35 -11.89 -9.66
N ASP A 186 -5.37 -11.14 -10.09
CA ASP A 186 -5.61 -10.75 -11.49
C ASP A 186 -4.72 -9.58 -11.95
N ARG A 187 -4.04 -8.89 -11.02
CA ARG A 187 -3.13 -7.75 -11.26
C ARG A 187 -3.76 -6.63 -12.10
N HIS A 188 -4.89 -6.10 -11.64
CA HIS A 188 -5.69 -5.12 -12.38
C HIS A 188 -4.92 -3.83 -12.69
N PHE A 189 -4.08 -3.32 -11.80
CA PHE A 189 -3.32 -2.08 -12.04
C PHE A 189 -2.16 -2.30 -12.99
N GLN A 190 -1.58 -3.49 -13.07
CA GLN A 190 -0.50 -3.81 -14.00
C GLN A 190 -0.98 -4.33 -15.36
N LEU A 191 -2.16 -4.95 -15.45
CA LEU A 191 -2.65 -5.61 -16.67
C LEU A 191 -3.91 -4.99 -17.30
N ALA A 192 -4.82 -4.41 -16.49
CA ALA A 192 -6.09 -3.85 -16.99
C ALA A 192 -6.07 -2.32 -17.09
N VAL A 193 -5.59 -1.62 -16.04
CA VAL A 193 -5.45 -0.15 -16.00
C VAL A 193 -4.64 0.41 -17.18
N PRO A 194 -3.48 -0.14 -17.58
CA PRO A 194 -2.71 0.40 -18.70
C PRO A 194 -3.49 0.29 -20.02
N ARG A 195 -4.23 -0.81 -20.23
CA ARG A 195 -5.09 -0.99 -21.41
C ARG A 195 -6.24 0.02 -21.42
N ARG A 196 -6.91 0.25 -20.28
CA ARG A 196 -7.98 1.26 -20.16
C ARG A 196 -7.45 2.68 -20.36
N ALA A 197 -6.22 2.97 -19.94
CA ALA A 197 -5.58 4.27 -20.15
C ALA A 197 -5.36 4.63 -21.65
N HIS A 198 -5.44 3.67 -22.57
CA HIS A 198 -5.47 3.97 -24.02
C HIS A 198 -6.77 4.70 -24.47
N HIS A 199 -7.82 4.65 -23.65
CA HIS A 199 -9.15 5.20 -23.96
C HIS A 199 -9.62 6.25 -22.94
N HIS A 200 -9.00 6.30 -21.76
CA HIS A 200 -9.38 7.15 -20.63
C HIS A 200 -8.26 8.15 -20.29
N PRO A 201 -8.29 9.40 -20.81
CA PRO A 201 -7.19 10.35 -20.67
C PRO A 201 -6.87 10.74 -19.22
N HIS A 202 -7.87 10.77 -18.33
CA HIS A 202 -7.68 11.00 -16.90
C HIS A 202 -6.86 9.90 -16.24
N LEU A 203 -7.14 8.63 -16.57
CA LEU A 203 -6.38 7.48 -16.06
C LEU A 203 -4.93 7.49 -16.59
N LEU A 204 -4.74 7.87 -17.86
CA LEU A 204 -3.41 8.03 -18.47
C LEU A 204 -2.61 9.17 -17.82
N ASN A 205 -3.24 10.30 -17.55
CA ASN A 205 -2.60 11.40 -16.83
C ASN A 205 -2.28 11.03 -15.38
N ALA A 206 -3.11 10.26 -14.67
CA ALA A 206 -2.79 9.81 -13.31
C ALA A 206 -1.59 8.84 -13.28
N ILE A 207 -1.51 7.94 -14.26
CA ILE A 207 -0.32 7.10 -14.51
C ILE A 207 0.93 7.96 -14.67
N PHE A 208 0.88 9.01 -15.51
CA PHE A 208 2.01 9.93 -15.69
C PHE A 208 2.33 10.73 -14.43
N ALA A 209 1.33 11.15 -13.65
CA ALA A 209 1.54 11.96 -12.45
C ALA A 209 2.32 11.19 -11.36
N VAL A 210 1.87 9.98 -11.01
CA VAL A 210 2.56 9.14 -10.01
C VAL A 210 3.93 8.67 -10.52
N ALA A 211 4.04 8.33 -11.81
CA ALA A 211 5.30 7.92 -12.41
C ALA A 211 6.32 9.06 -12.44
N ALA A 212 5.91 10.26 -12.83
CA ALA A 212 6.77 11.44 -12.88
C ALA A 212 7.34 11.74 -11.49
N ARG A 213 6.49 11.76 -10.46
CA ARG A 213 6.91 12.07 -9.09
C ARG A 213 7.85 11.03 -8.50
N HIS A 214 7.53 9.74 -8.60
CA HIS A 214 8.41 8.72 -8.01
C HIS A 214 9.74 8.62 -8.78
N LEU A 215 9.71 8.65 -10.11
CA LEU A 215 10.92 8.64 -10.94
C LEU A 215 11.78 9.90 -10.73
N SER A 216 11.18 11.08 -10.53
CA SER A 216 11.92 12.33 -10.32
C SER A 216 12.68 12.39 -9.00
N ARG A 217 12.19 11.67 -7.96
CA ARG A 217 12.82 11.65 -6.63
C ARG A 217 13.97 10.62 -6.51
N LEU A 218 14.00 9.53 -7.29
CA LEU A 218 14.98 8.45 -7.16
C LEU A 218 16.41 8.81 -7.65
N PRO A 219 17.46 8.72 -6.80
CA PRO A 219 18.82 9.07 -7.19
C PRO A 219 19.43 8.21 -8.31
N GLN A 220 19.13 6.91 -8.39
CA GLN A 220 19.80 5.98 -9.32
C GLN A 220 19.51 6.24 -10.81
N TYR A 221 18.45 7.01 -11.12
CA TYR A 221 18.11 7.40 -12.49
C TYR A 221 18.53 8.83 -12.84
N ARG A 222 19.07 9.61 -11.89
CA ARG A 222 19.46 11.01 -12.12
C ARG A 222 20.83 11.12 -12.78
N THR A 223 20.95 12.00 -13.76
CA THR A 223 22.19 12.37 -14.45
C THR A 223 22.33 13.90 -14.53
N PRO A 224 23.52 14.45 -14.83
CA PRO A 224 23.69 15.90 -15.03
C PRO A 224 22.85 16.51 -16.18
N SER A 225 22.23 15.70 -17.04
CA SER A 225 21.44 16.15 -18.19
C SER A 225 19.92 15.89 -18.05
N GLY A 226 19.48 15.32 -16.92
CA GLY A 226 18.10 14.86 -16.71
C GLY A 226 18.06 13.42 -16.22
N ILE A 227 16.95 12.74 -16.44
CA ILE A 227 16.73 11.37 -15.94
C ILE A 227 16.96 10.34 -17.04
N LEU A 228 17.66 9.26 -16.76
CA LEU A 228 17.97 8.19 -17.71
C LEU A 228 17.19 6.92 -17.34
N TYR A 229 16.23 6.52 -18.17
CA TYR A 229 15.43 5.30 -17.96
C TYR A 229 15.41 4.45 -19.24
N HIS A 230 15.75 3.16 -19.14
CA HIS A 230 15.96 2.24 -20.28
C HIS A 230 16.77 2.83 -21.45
N GLY A 231 17.82 3.61 -21.12
CA GLY A 231 18.69 4.27 -22.10
C GLY A 231 18.10 5.52 -22.77
N GLN A 232 16.85 5.89 -22.46
CA GLN A 232 16.22 7.13 -22.92
C GLN A 232 16.49 8.25 -21.91
N LEU A 233 17.00 9.39 -22.40
CA LEU A 233 17.17 10.59 -21.59
C LEU A 233 15.87 11.39 -21.59
N ILE A 234 15.33 11.63 -20.39
CA ILE A 234 14.18 12.47 -20.11
C ILE A 234 14.70 13.82 -19.60
N PRO A 235 14.90 14.83 -20.47
CA PRO A 235 15.35 16.14 -20.04
C PRO A 235 14.25 16.86 -19.24
N LYS A 236 14.67 17.59 -18.21
CA LYS A 236 13.82 18.48 -17.40
C LYS A 236 12.57 17.80 -16.80
N LEU A 237 12.59 16.49 -16.53
CA LEU A 237 11.54 15.88 -15.71
C LEU A 237 11.71 16.36 -14.27
N SER A 238 10.62 16.87 -13.71
CA SER A 238 10.56 17.57 -12.44
C SER A 238 9.25 17.27 -11.73
N GLU A 239 9.17 17.72 -10.49
CA GLU A 239 7.98 17.59 -9.66
C GLU A 239 6.79 18.43 -10.16
N HIS A 240 7.07 19.51 -10.89
CA HIS A 240 6.03 20.30 -11.58
C HIS A 240 5.29 19.48 -12.64
N ASP A 241 5.97 18.58 -13.35
CA ASP A 241 5.34 17.73 -14.38
C ASP A 241 4.29 16.80 -13.75
N ALA A 242 4.56 16.27 -12.55
CA ALA A 242 3.58 15.46 -11.80
C ALA A 242 2.33 16.26 -11.43
N VAL A 243 2.50 17.51 -10.97
CA VAL A 243 1.40 18.43 -10.68
C VAL A 243 0.61 18.76 -11.96
N GLU A 244 1.27 19.00 -13.09
CA GLU A 244 0.61 19.28 -14.36
C GLU A 244 -0.25 18.10 -14.86
N TYR A 245 0.24 16.87 -14.76
CA TYR A 245 -0.52 15.67 -15.08
C TYR A 245 -1.69 15.44 -14.09
N MET A 246 -1.46 15.66 -12.80
CA MET A 246 -2.50 15.61 -11.76
C MET A 246 -3.63 16.61 -12.03
N LEU A 247 -3.31 17.87 -12.39
CA LEU A 247 -4.30 18.89 -12.76
C LEU A 247 -5.16 18.47 -13.96
N LYS A 248 -4.60 17.73 -14.93
CA LYS A 248 -5.37 17.20 -16.09
C LYS A 248 -6.34 16.08 -15.73
N CYS A 249 -6.26 15.51 -14.52
CA CYS A 249 -7.22 14.51 -14.03
C CYS A 249 -8.47 15.16 -13.39
N ILE A 250 -8.36 16.44 -12.99
CA ILE A 250 -9.37 17.15 -12.19
C ILE A 250 -10.78 17.13 -12.80
N PRO A 251 -10.99 17.40 -14.12
CA PRO A 251 -12.33 17.48 -14.69
C PRO A 251 -13.12 16.16 -14.59
N ALA A 252 -12.46 15.01 -14.78
CA ALA A 252 -13.12 13.70 -14.70
C ALA A 252 -13.58 13.37 -13.27
N LEU A 253 -12.79 13.73 -12.27
CA LEU A 253 -13.14 13.54 -10.85
C LEU A 253 -14.34 14.39 -10.42
N ARG A 254 -14.48 15.61 -10.96
CA ARG A 254 -15.61 16.51 -10.61
C ARG A 254 -16.96 16.02 -11.11
N HIS A 255 -17.01 15.42 -12.30
CA HIS A 255 -18.25 14.98 -12.95
C HIS A 255 -18.58 13.51 -12.69
N PHE A 256 -17.90 12.85 -11.74
CA PHE A 256 -18.08 11.41 -11.45
C PHE A 256 -19.55 11.02 -11.18
N HIS A 257 -20.34 11.90 -10.57
CA HIS A 257 -21.75 11.66 -10.28
C HIS A 257 -22.68 11.87 -11.49
N ASP A 258 -22.24 12.63 -12.51
CA ASP A 258 -23.03 13.00 -13.70
C ASP A 258 -22.80 12.04 -14.87
N ILE A 259 -21.75 11.22 -14.80
CA ILE A 259 -21.35 10.25 -15.83
C ILE A 259 -22.11 8.96 -15.63
N ASP A 260 -22.83 8.50 -16.66
CA ASP A 260 -23.62 7.24 -16.64
C ASP A 260 -22.90 6.01 -17.20
N ASP A 261 -21.74 6.16 -17.84
CA ASP A 261 -20.94 5.02 -18.29
C ASP A 261 -20.15 4.40 -17.13
N ASP A 262 -20.47 3.15 -16.80
CA ASP A 262 -19.78 2.37 -15.79
C ASP A 262 -18.30 2.09 -16.14
N ASP A 263 -17.87 2.07 -17.41
CA ASP A 263 -16.45 1.87 -17.77
C ASP A 263 -15.60 3.12 -17.52
N TYR A 264 -16.17 4.29 -17.80
CA TYR A 264 -15.61 5.57 -17.40
C TYR A 264 -15.62 5.75 -15.86
N ARG A 265 -16.70 5.33 -15.15
CA ARG A 265 -16.75 5.30 -13.67
C ARG A 265 -15.66 4.39 -13.08
N ASP A 266 -15.53 3.14 -13.53
CA ASP A 266 -14.44 2.22 -13.15
C ASP A 266 -13.06 2.94 -13.27
N SER A 267 -12.87 3.66 -14.37
CA SER A 267 -11.60 4.33 -14.70
C SER A 267 -11.35 5.59 -13.86
N ILE A 268 -12.40 6.34 -13.47
CA ILE A 268 -12.28 7.41 -12.46
C ILE A 268 -11.90 6.84 -11.09
N ILE A 269 -12.48 5.70 -10.69
CA ILE A 269 -12.16 5.06 -9.41
C ILE A 269 -10.68 4.65 -9.36
N ALA A 270 -10.17 4.03 -10.43
CA ALA A 270 -8.74 3.71 -10.54
C ALA A 270 -7.85 4.99 -10.56
N THR A 271 -8.28 6.04 -11.26
CA THR A 271 -7.61 7.36 -11.30
C THR A 271 -7.46 7.94 -9.89
N ALA A 272 -8.54 7.95 -9.10
CA ALA A 272 -8.56 8.50 -7.75
C ALA A 272 -7.59 7.75 -6.81
N VAL A 273 -7.56 6.42 -6.88
CA VAL A 273 -6.65 5.57 -6.07
C VAL A 273 -5.17 5.79 -6.44
N ILE A 274 -4.87 6.03 -7.73
CA ILE A 274 -3.51 6.39 -8.18
C ILE A 274 -3.10 7.78 -7.69
N LEU A 275 -3.99 8.77 -7.72
CA LEU A 275 -3.70 10.12 -7.24
C LEU A 275 -3.57 10.19 -5.71
N ARG A 276 -4.25 9.31 -4.96
CA ARG A 276 -3.92 9.11 -3.53
C ARG A 276 -2.48 8.68 -3.34
N GLN A 277 -1.98 7.76 -4.18
CA GLN A 277 -0.62 7.29 -4.04
C GLN A 277 0.40 8.39 -4.33
N LEU A 278 0.08 9.33 -5.24
CA LEU A 278 0.86 10.54 -5.47
C LEU A 278 0.88 11.45 -4.23
N GLU A 279 -0.31 11.78 -3.69
CA GLU A 279 -0.47 12.55 -2.45
C GLU A 279 0.31 11.94 -1.27
N GLU A 280 0.29 10.63 -1.11
CA GLU A 280 1.00 9.93 -0.02
C GLU A 280 2.54 10.08 -0.12
N ILE A 281 3.13 10.11 -1.32
CA ILE A 281 4.58 10.36 -1.49
C ILE A 281 4.90 11.85 -1.23
N ASP A 282 3.92 12.74 -1.38
CA ASP A 282 4.09 14.20 -1.22
C ASP A 282 3.84 14.68 0.23
N GLU A 283 2.89 14.08 0.95
CA GLU A 283 2.46 14.49 2.31
C GLU A 283 3.59 14.44 3.36
N GLU A 284 4.55 13.51 3.26
CA GLU A 284 5.69 13.45 4.20
C GLU A 284 6.79 14.47 3.86
N GLU A 285 6.83 15.07 2.67
CA GLU A 285 7.89 16.01 2.30
C GLU A 285 7.69 17.38 2.95
N ASP A 286 6.47 17.91 2.94
CA ASP A 286 6.14 19.16 3.65
C ASP A 286 6.38 19.03 5.17
N GLU A 287 6.15 17.85 5.77
CA GLU A 287 6.50 17.59 7.18
C GLU A 287 8.02 17.52 7.44
N ALA A 288 8.82 17.14 6.45
CA ALA A 288 10.28 17.11 6.58
C ALA A 288 10.87 18.52 6.44
N GLN A 289 10.44 19.30 5.44
CA GLN A 289 10.98 20.63 5.14
C GLN A 289 10.63 21.65 6.23
N THR A 290 9.39 21.66 6.73
CA THR A 290 8.91 22.63 7.73
C THR A 290 9.63 22.60 9.08
N ASN A 291 10.47 21.59 9.36
CA ASN A 291 11.24 21.50 10.61
C ASN A 291 12.68 22.05 10.48
N ASP A 292 13.29 22.04 9.29
CA ASP A 292 14.69 22.46 9.10
C ASP A 292 14.83 24.00 9.11
N ASP A 293 13.83 24.72 8.59
CA ASP A 293 13.76 26.19 8.58
C ASP A 293 13.60 26.84 9.98
N SER A 294 13.46 26.04 11.05
CA SER A 294 13.27 26.50 12.44
C SER A 294 14.44 27.32 13.03
N ASN A 295 15.52 27.56 12.26
CA ASN A 295 16.69 28.36 12.64
C ASN A 295 17.07 29.43 11.59
N GLY A 296 16.24 29.65 10.56
CA GLY A 296 16.45 30.65 9.52
C GLY A 296 15.98 32.06 9.93
N SER A 297 16.72 33.10 9.56
CA SER A 297 16.26 34.50 9.70
C SER A 297 15.22 34.82 8.63
N GLY A 298 14.11 35.43 9.00
CA GLY A 298 13.00 35.69 8.06
C GLY A 298 13.35 36.69 6.96
N ASP A 299 13.07 36.30 5.72
CA ASP A 299 12.84 37.20 4.58
C ASP A 299 11.44 36.90 4.02
N ASP A 300 10.60 37.92 3.91
CA ASP A 300 9.16 37.80 3.66
C ASP A 300 8.85 37.69 2.15
N SER A 301 9.63 36.86 1.46
CA SER A 301 9.67 36.74 -0.01
C SER A 301 9.37 35.34 -0.55
N GLN A 302 9.24 34.33 0.33
CA GLN A 302 8.77 33.00 -0.06
C GLN A 302 7.32 33.08 -0.56
N LEU A 303 7.05 32.56 -1.77
CA LEU A 303 5.68 32.35 -2.20
C LEU A 303 5.00 31.37 -1.22
N PRO A 304 3.74 31.60 -0.81
CA PRO A 304 3.07 30.70 0.11
C PRO A 304 2.96 29.31 -0.54
N SER A 305 3.60 28.30 0.09
CA SER A 305 3.57 26.92 -0.40
C SER A 305 2.12 26.54 -0.72
N GLY A 306 1.89 26.19 -1.99
CA GLY A 306 0.55 26.11 -2.54
C GLY A 306 -0.20 24.96 -1.90
N LYS A 307 -1.25 25.27 -1.11
CA LYS A 307 -2.13 24.30 -0.42
C LYS A 307 -2.21 22.98 -1.20
N GLN A 308 -1.57 21.95 -0.64
CA GLN A 308 -1.50 20.63 -1.25
C GLN A 308 -2.91 20.13 -1.60
N VAL A 309 -3.08 19.58 -2.81
CA VAL A 309 -4.38 19.02 -3.21
C VAL A 309 -4.58 17.73 -2.46
N ASN A 310 -5.41 17.78 -1.42
CA ASN A 310 -5.76 16.60 -0.65
C ASN A 310 -6.87 15.83 -1.40
N PHE A 311 -6.58 14.62 -1.89
CA PHE A 311 -7.53 13.81 -2.65
C PHE A 311 -8.37 12.92 -1.75
N LEU A 312 -8.02 12.75 -0.47
CA LEU A 312 -8.74 11.89 0.47
C LEU A 312 -10.26 12.14 0.52
N PRO A 313 -10.79 13.39 0.53
CA PRO A 313 -12.22 13.66 0.37
C PRO A 313 -12.79 13.16 -0.96
N ILE A 314 -12.09 13.39 -2.07
CA ILE A 314 -12.52 13.00 -3.43
C ILE A 314 -12.63 11.48 -3.53
N ILE A 315 -11.61 10.76 -3.05
CA ILE A 315 -11.56 9.30 -3.04
C ILE A 315 -12.64 8.72 -2.14
N ASN A 316 -12.88 9.34 -0.98
CA ASN A 316 -13.97 8.94 -0.10
C ASN A 316 -15.35 9.18 -0.71
N ALA A 317 -15.58 10.30 -1.40
CA ALA A 317 -16.82 10.56 -2.12
C ALA A 317 -17.04 9.55 -3.26
N VAL A 318 -16.00 9.32 -4.09
CA VAL A 318 -16.03 8.36 -5.21
C VAL A 318 -16.28 6.93 -4.73
N LEU A 319 -15.51 6.42 -3.76
CA LEU A 319 -15.60 5.03 -3.30
C LEU A 319 -16.84 4.76 -2.43
N ARG A 320 -17.29 5.73 -1.62
CA ARG A 320 -18.49 5.56 -0.79
C ARG A 320 -19.79 5.88 -1.54
N SER A 321 -19.73 6.33 -2.79
CA SER A 321 -20.91 6.56 -3.61
C SER A 321 -21.74 5.28 -3.79
N SER A 322 -23.06 5.45 -3.92
CA SER A 322 -23.99 4.35 -4.20
C SER A 322 -23.69 3.65 -5.53
N ALA A 323 -23.15 4.36 -6.52
CA ALA A 323 -22.69 3.80 -7.79
C ALA A 323 -21.52 2.81 -7.58
N SER A 324 -20.45 3.25 -6.91
CA SER A 324 -19.30 2.38 -6.59
C SER A 324 -19.70 1.16 -5.77
N GLN A 325 -20.59 1.33 -4.78
CA GLN A 325 -21.10 0.22 -3.96
C GLN A 325 -21.94 -0.78 -4.78
N ALA A 326 -22.82 -0.30 -5.66
CA ALA A 326 -23.63 -1.16 -6.53
C ALA A 326 -22.79 -1.93 -7.57
N LEU A 327 -21.67 -1.35 -8.02
CA LEU A 327 -20.75 -1.95 -8.97
C LEU A 327 -19.70 -2.86 -8.32
N PHE A 328 -19.39 -2.69 -7.02
CA PHE A 328 -18.40 -3.51 -6.30
C PHE A 328 -18.64 -5.02 -6.46
N GLY A 329 -19.90 -5.48 -6.40
CA GLY A 329 -20.25 -6.89 -6.59
C GLY A 329 -20.17 -7.40 -8.04
N ARG A 330 -19.78 -6.56 -9.01
CA ARG A 330 -19.91 -6.80 -10.46
C ARG A 330 -18.68 -6.43 -11.31
N ARG A 331 -17.76 -5.61 -10.78
CA ARG A 331 -16.63 -5.03 -11.52
C ARG A 331 -15.33 -5.28 -10.77
N SER A 332 -14.50 -6.19 -11.30
CA SER A 332 -13.26 -6.63 -10.63
C SER A 332 -12.23 -5.50 -10.43
N LEU A 333 -12.13 -4.56 -11.37
CA LEU A 333 -11.28 -3.36 -11.21
C LEU A 333 -11.73 -2.47 -10.03
N ILE A 334 -13.05 -2.33 -9.78
CA ILE A 334 -13.56 -1.59 -8.61
C ILE A 334 -13.23 -2.34 -7.32
N GLN A 335 -13.29 -3.68 -7.33
CA GLN A 335 -12.84 -4.49 -6.18
C GLN A 335 -11.35 -4.26 -5.89
N ALA A 336 -10.48 -4.38 -6.89
CA ALA A 336 -9.04 -4.15 -6.75
C ALA A 336 -8.73 -2.74 -6.24
N ALA A 337 -9.36 -1.71 -6.83
CA ALA A 337 -9.20 -0.32 -6.41
C ALA A 337 -9.67 -0.07 -4.96
N TYR A 338 -10.79 -0.68 -4.55
CA TYR A 338 -11.29 -0.60 -3.17
C TYR A 338 -10.37 -1.31 -2.16
N TRP A 339 -9.83 -2.49 -2.51
CA TRP A 339 -8.85 -3.21 -1.67
C TRP A 339 -7.49 -2.50 -1.59
N MET A 340 -7.11 -1.74 -2.60
CA MET A 340 -5.97 -0.79 -2.51
C MET A 340 -6.31 0.40 -1.60
N ALA A 341 -7.48 1.02 -1.78
CA ALA A 341 -7.90 2.16 -0.96
C ALA A 341 -7.99 1.82 0.54
N LEU A 342 -8.43 0.61 0.90
CA LEU A 342 -8.37 0.15 2.30
C LEU A 342 -6.94 -0.02 2.83
N ARG A 343 -5.94 -0.36 2.00
CA ARG A 343 -4.52 -0.38 2.41
C ARG A 343 -3.93 1.02 2.55
N GLN A 344 -4.31 1.93 1.66
CA GLN A 344 -4.00 3.35 1.78
C GLN A 344 -4.64 3.97 3.04
N GLU A 345 -5.81 3.49 3.45
CA GLU A 345 -6.44 3.86 4.71
C GLU A 345 -5.68 3.34 5.95
N ILE A 346 -5.11 2.12 5.88
CA ILE A 346 -4.21 1.59 6.92
C ILE A 346 -2.97 2.47 7.07
N TYR A 347 -2.34 2.85 5.95
CA TYR A 347 -1.19 3.77 5.94
C TYR A 347 -1.54 5.09 6.62
N HIS A 348 -2.54 5.81 6.10
CA HIS A 348 -2.93 7.12 6.59
C HIS A 348 -3.36 7.08 8.07
N SER A 349 -4.12 6.05 8.47
CA SER A 349 -4.58 5.89 9.85
C SER A 349 -3.42 5.70 10.85
N PHE A 350 -2.39 4.95 10.50
CA PHE A 350 -1.25 4.73 11.40
C PHE A 350 -0.24 5.87 11.39
N THR A 351 0.06 6.48 10.24
CA THR A 351 1.00 7.62 10.18
C THR A 351 0.41 8.88 10.82
N ARG A 352 -0.87 9.19 10.54
CA ARG A 352 -1.58 10.33 11.14
C ARG A 352 -2.08 10.07 12.57
N LYS A 353 -2.09 8.80 13.02
CA LYS A 353 -2.65 8.36 14.32
C LYS A 353 -4.11 8.80 14.52
N GLN A 354 -4.89 8.68 13.45
CA GLN A 354 -6.31 9.04 13.35
C GLN A 354 -7.13 7.82 12.91
N PRO A 355 -8.43 7.73 13.26
CA PRO A 355 -9.24 6.60 12.81
C PRO A 355 -9.34 6.56 11.28
N PRO A 356 -9.32 5.36 10.67
CA PRO A 356 -9.50 5.22 9.23
C PRO A 356 -10.90 5.72 8.87
N GLN A 357 -11.03 6.45 7.76
CA GLN A 357 -12.30 7.03 7.34
C GLN A 357 -13.09 6.07 6.44
N LEU A 358 -12.40 5.26 5.62
CA LEU A 358 -12.99 4.21 4.80
C LEU A 358 -13.09 2.90 5.59
N PHE A 359 -14.29 2.32 5.65
CA PHE A 359 -14.55 1.07 6.37
C PHE A 359 -15.07 -0.04 5.44
N PRO A 360 -14.68 -1.31 5.64
CA PRO A 360 -15.32 -2.44 5.00
C PRO A 360 -16.70 -2.73 5.58
N SER A 361 -17.70 -3.03 4.74
CA SER A 361 -18.96 -3.61 5.23
C SER A 361 -18.67 -5.01 5.82
N PRO A 362 -19.30 -5.40 6.95
CA PRO A 362 -19.15 -6.73 7.52
C PRO A 362 -19.44 -7.86 6.52
N ASP A 363 -20.41 -7.68 5.62
CA ASP A 363 -20.82 -8.69 4.63
C ASP A 363 -19.68 -9.10 3.69
N LEU A 364 -18.74 -8.18 3.42
CA LEU A 364 -17.56 -8.44 2.59
C LEU A 364 -16.63 -9.49 3.20
N TRP A 365 -16.72 -9.77 4.50
CA TRP A 365 -15.86 -10.76 5.16
C TRP A 365 -16.06 -12.16 4.57
N HIS A 366 -17.26 -12.51 4.11
CA HIS A 366 -17.52 -13.84 3.58
C HIS A 366 -17.00 -14.01 2.14
N SER A 367 -17.04 -12.95 1.32
CA SER A 367 -16.57 -12.94 -0.07
C SER A 367 -15.10 -12.55 -0.25
N ALA A 368 -14.47 -11.90 0.74
CA ALA A 368 -13.07 -11.47 0.68
C ALA A 368 -12.08 -12.66 0.59
N SER A 369 -11.03 -12.48 -0.22
CA SER A 369 -9.88 -13.39 -0.31
C SER A 369 -9.14 -13.50 1.02
N LYS A 370 -8.28 -14.52 1.16
CA LYS A 370 -7.46 -14.73 2.37
C LYS A 370 -6.61 -13.49 2.72
N ALA A 371 -6.03 -12.84 1.71
CA ALA A 371 -5.28 -11.60 1.87
C ALA A 371 -6.17 -10.42 2.28
N ASN A 372 -7.28 -10.21 1.58
CA ASN A 372 -8.16 -9.07 1.85
C ASN A 372 -8.84 -9.15 3.24
N LYS A 373 -9.01 -10.35 3.81
CA LYS A 373 -9.39 -10.53 5.23
C LYS A 373 -8.38 -9.94 6.22
N THR A 374 -7.07 -10.05 5.97
CA THR A 374 -6.07 -9.38 6.83
C THR A 374 -6.06 -7.86 6.67
N VAL A 375 -6.33 -7.34 5.47
CA VAL A 375 -6.53 -5.90 5.23
C VAL A 375 -7.76 -5.40 6.02
N MET A 376 -8.91 -6.07 5.88
CA MET A 376 -10.13 -5.75 6.64
C MET A 376 -9.89 -5.74 8.15
N HIS A 377 -9.21 -6.76 8.67
CA HIS A 377 -8.91 -6.86 10.10
C HIS A 377 -8.01 -5.73 10.58
N THR A 378 -6.98 -5.37 9.81
CA THR A 378 -6.06 -4.28 10.18
C THR A 378 -6.76 -2.92 10.18
N VAL A 379 -7.68 -2.66 9.24
CA VAL A 379 -8.55 -1.47 9.28
C VAL A 379 -9.45 -1.47 10.52
N GLN A 380 -10.02 -2.62 10.91
CA GLN A 380 -10.86 -2.72 12.11
C GLN A 380 -10.04 -2.52 13.40
N VAL A 381 -8.80 -3.02 13.47
CA VAL A 381 -7.87 -2.76 14.59
C VAL A 381 -7.48 -1.28 14.65
N ALA A 382 -7.21 -0.64 13.51
CA ALA A 382 -6.92 0.78 13.45
C ALA A 382 -8.12 1.65 13.88
N LYS A 383 -9.36 1.29 13.47
CA LYS A 383 -10.58 1.91 13.99
C LYS A 383 -10.71 1.73 15.49
N TRP A 384 -10.61 0.50 15.99
CA TRP A 384 -10.70 0.24 17.42
C TRP A 384 -9.68 1.07 18.20
N ARG A 385 -8.45 1.16 17.69
CA ARG A 385 -7.35 1.84 18.34
C ARG A 385 -7.54 3.37 18.46
N TRP A 386 -8.15 4.02 17.47
CA TRP A 386 -8.25 5.50 17.43
C TRP A 386 -9.68 6.06 17.61
N GLU A 387 -10.73 5.24 17.64
CA GLU A 387 -12.14 5.67 17.77
C GLU A 387 -12.88 5.04 18.96
N ASP A 388 -12.77 3.72 19.14
CA ASP A 388 -13.59 2.94 20.09
C ASP A 388 -12.88 2.71 21.43
N GLY A 389 -11.72 2.04 21.40
CA GLY A 389 -10.89 1.73 22.57
C GLY A 389 -11.46 0.69 23.56
N SER A 390 -12.67 0.17 23.36
CA SER A 390 -13.34 -0.68 24.34
C SER A 390 -12.75 -2.08 24.48
N GLU A 391 -12.86 -2.63 25.69
CA GLU A 391 -12.44 -4.00 26.02
C GLU A 391 -13.22 -5.06 25.21
N ARG A 392 -14.51 -4.80 24.93
CA ARG A 392 -15.38 -5.72 24.20
C ARG A 392 -14.92 -5.90 22.75
N GLU A 393 -14.65 -4.78 22.07
CA GLU A 393 -14.19 -4.83 20.69
C GLU A 393 -12.74 -5.33 20.60
N TRP A 394 -11.88 -5.00 21.58
CA TRP A 394 -10.55 -5.62 21.69
C TRP A 394 -10.60 -7.15 21.80
N MET A 395 -11.49 -7.70 22.63
CA MET A 395 -11.66 -9.16 22.75
C MET A 395 -12.15 -9.78 21.44
N ARG A 396 -13.11 -9.14 20.76
CA ARG A 396 -13.62 -9.58 19.45
C ARG A 396 -12.53 -9.58 18.38
N LEU A 397 -11.69 -8.54 18.36
CA LEU A 397 -10.57 -8.43 17.44
C LEU A 397 -9.45 -9.42 17.77
N MET A 398 -9.15 -9.68 19.03
CA MET A 398 -8.16 -10.69 19.42
C MET A 398 -8.61 -12.11 19.02
N ASP A 399 -9.90 -12.43 19.14
CA ASP A 399 -10.46 -13.70 18.63
C ASP A 399 -10.33 -13.80 17.10
N GLN A 400 -10.70 -12.75 16.37
CA GLN A 400 -10.53 -12.66 14.91
C GLN A 400 -9.05 -12.75 14.48
N GLN A 401 -8.13 -12.18 15.26
CA GLN A 401 -6.68 -12.27 15.05
C GLN A 401 -6.18 -13.71 15.21
N ASN A 402 -6.65 -14.43 16.23
CA ASN A 402 -6.32 -15.85 16.45
C ASN A 402 -6.89 -16.74 15.34
N TYR A 403 -8.11 -16.49 14.86
CA TYR A 403 -8.71 -17.16 13.71
C TYR A 403 -7.90 -16.91 12.43
N LEU A 404 -7.50 -15.66 12.17
CA LEU A 404 -6.67 -15.33 11.01
C LEU A 404 -5.34 -16.08 11.03
N GLU A 405 -4.63 -16.13 12.16
CA GLU A 405 -3.37 -16.86 12.26
C GLU A 405 -3.54 -18.38 12.09
N ARG A 406 -4.56 -18.97 12.72
CA ARG A 406 -4.75 -20.43 12.76
C ARG A 406 -5.38 -21.02 11.51
N ASP A 407 -6.37 -20.35 10.93
CA ASP A 407 -7.26 -20.94 9.92
C ASP A 407 -7.05 -20.32 8.52
N ILE A 408 -6.59 -19.07 8.43
CA ILE A 408 -6.33 -18.36 7.17
C ILE A 408 -4.83 -18.37 6.81
N LEU A 409 -3.98 -17.83 7.68
CA LEU A 409 -2.56 -17.59 7.43
C LEU A 409 -1.68 -18.83 7.62
N ALA A 410 -2.16 -19.86 8.33
CA ALA A 410 -1.49 -21.17 8.40
C ALA A 410 -1.25 -21.82 7.01
N ASN A 411 -1.94 -21.34 5.96
CA ASN A 411 -1.71 -21.75 4.57
C ASN A 411 -0.53 -21.02 3.89
N PHE A 412 -0.14 -19.84 4.39
CA PHE A 412 0.96 -19.02 3.87
C PHE A 412 2.25 -19.40 4.60
N GLN A 413 2.79 -20.57 4.26
CA GLN A 413 4.03 -21.07 4.83
C GLN A 413 5.25 -20.48 4.10
N PRO A 414 6.29 -20.03 4.82
CA PRO A 414 7.50 -19.53 4.18
C PRO A 414 8.29 -20.66 3.53
N ILE A 415 8.82 -20.40 2.33
CA ILE A 415 9.76 -21.28 1.61
C ILE A 415 11.01 -21.54 2.46
N PHE A 416 11.44 -20.55 3.22
CA PHE A 416 12.59 -20.65 4.13
C PHE A 416 12.36 -19.78 5.37
N ARG A 417 12.69 -20.31 6.55
CA ARG A 417 12.65 -19.58 7.82
C ARG A 417 13.86 -19.92 8.68
N ARG A 418 14.58 -18.90 9.14
CA ARG A 418 15.74 -19.02 10.04
C ARG A 418 15.71 -17.92 11.09
N THR A 419 15.88 -18.29 12.36
CA THR A 419 16.01 -17.36 13.48
C THR A 419 17.30 -16.54 13.38
N ALA A 420 17.28 -15.30 13.85
CA ALA A 420 18.45 -14.43 13.91
C ALA A 420 19.52 -15.00 14.85
N ASP A 421 20.76 -15.16 14.37
CA ASP A 421 21.91 -15.51 15.19
C ASP A 421 22.59 -14.25 15.75
N LYS A 422 22.17 -13.85 16.96
CA LYS A 422 22.75 -12.70 17.67
C LYS A 422 24.25 -12.84 17.95
N ALA A 423 24.81 -14.05 17.99
CA ALA A 423 26.26 -14.26 18.15
C ALA A 423 27.05 -13.94 16.85
N LYS A 424 26.37 -13.88 15.70
CA LYS A 424 26.90 -13.39 14.42
C LYS A 424 26.54 -11.91 14.15
N GLY A 425 25.93 -11.22 15.11
CA GLY A 425 25.42 -9.86 14.93
C GLY A 425 24.11 -9.77 14.12
N GLU A 426 23.44 -10.89 13.86
CA GLU A 426 22.15 -10.87 13.17
C GLU A 426 21.03 -10.46 14.16
N ILE A 427 20.29 -9.41 13.80
CA ILE A 427 19.15 -8.92 14.59
C ILE A 427 17.81 -9.45 14.06
N PHE A 428 17.65 -9.54 12.73
CA PHE A 428 16.41 -9.93 12.08
C PHE A 428 16.41 -11.40 11.63
N PRO A 429 15.28 -12.11 11.70
CA PRO A 429 15.16 -13.46 11.12
C PRO A 429 15.22 -13.40 9.59
N THR A 430 15.70 -14.47 8.96
CA THR A 430 15.59 -14.65 7.51
C THR A 430 14.29 -15.39 7.21
N ILE A 431 13.36 -14.79 6.48
CA ILE A 431 12.06 -15.38 6.15
C ILE A 431 11.72 -15.09 4.69
N TRP A 432 11.52 -16.14 3.88
CA TRP A 432 11.20 -16.05 2.45
C TRP A 432 9.80 -16.59 2.19
N TYR A 433 8.96 -15.81 1.51
CA TYR A 433 7.62 -16.18 1.05
C TYR A 433 7.61 -16.32 -0.48
N GLY A 434 6.62 -17.04 -1.02
CA GLY A 434 6.49 -17.30 -2.45
C GLY A 434 5.89 -16.14 -3.25
N SER A 435 5.19 -15.21 -2.60
CA SER A 435 4.52 -14.10 -3.28
C SER A 435 4.42 -12.82 -2.44
N ASN A 436 4.27 -11.68 -3.13
CA ASN A 436 3.95 -10.39 -2.50
C ASN A 436 2.61 -10.41 -1.75
N LEU A 437 1.69 -11.32 -2.13
CA LEU A 437 0.40 -11.53 -1.47
C LEU A 437 0.57 -12.18 -0.10
N GLU A 438 1.39 -13.22 0.00
CA GLU A 438 1.76 -13.84 1.29
C GLU A 438 2.49 -12.84 2.19
N VAL A 439 3.51 -12.15 1.67
CA VAL A 439 4.26 -11.10 2.37
C VAL A 439 3.31 -10.05 2.95
N THR A 440 2.43 -9.49 2.12
CA THR A 440 1.50 -8.44 2.54
C THR A 440 0.52 -8.97 3.60
N SER A 441 -0.05 -10.16 3.39
CA SER A 441 -1.03 -10.76 4.32
C SER A 441 -0.43 -11.01 5.70
N ILE A 442 0.78 -11.56 5.75
CA ILE A 442 1.50 -11.84 7.00
C ILE A 442 1.87 -10.53 7.70
N GLN A 443 2.43 -9.55 6.97
CA GLN A 443 2.82 -8.27 7.58
C GLN A 443 1.62 -7.46 8.10
N GLN A 444 0.49 -7.45 7.40
CA GLN A 444 -0.74 -6.81 7.87
C GLN A 444 -1.23 -7.44 9.18
N SER A 445 -1.23 -8.79 9.26
CA SER A 445 -1.53 -9.51 10.50
C SER A 445 -0.54 -9.20 11.63
N ILE A 446 0.75 -9.07 11.34
CA ILE A 446 1.77 -8.70 12.33
C ILE A 446 1.55 -7.26 12.85
N MET A 447 1.19 -6.31 11.97
CA MET A 447 0.83 -4.94 12.35
C MET A 447 -0.41 -4.91 13.26
N ALA A 448 -1.50 -5.57 12.84
CA ALA A 448 -2.73 -5.68 13.63
C ALA A 448 -2.47 -6.29 15.03
N LYS A 449 -1.75 -7.41 15.08
CA LYS A 449 -1.39 -8.08 16.34
C LYS A 449 -0.48 -7.23 17.23
N SER A 450 0.48 -6.49 16.65
CA SER A 450 1.35 -5.58 17.41
C SER A 450 0.54 -4.52 18.14
N VAL A 451 -0.44 -3.91 17.46
CA VAL A 451 -1.36 -2.92 18.06
C VAL A 451 -2.22 -3.56 19.15
N LEU A 452 -2.84 -4.72 18.88
CA LEU A 452 -3.68 -5.42 19.84
C LEU A 452 -2.92 -5.87 21.10
N VAL A 453 -1.65 -6.26 20.98
CA VAL A 453 -0.82 -6.68 22.12
C VAL A 453 -0.30 -5.47 22.91
N ALA A 454 0.24 -4.45 22.24
CA ALA A 454 0.76 -3.24 22.88
C ALA A 454 -0.32 -2.47 23.66
N GLU A 455 -1.53 -2.42 23.11
CA GLU A 455 -2.59 -1.51 23.58
C GLU A 455 -3.68 -2.19 24.41
N ASN A 456 -3.47 -3.48 24.69
CA ASN A 456 -4.33 -4.35 25.51
C ASN A 456 -4.87 -3.58 26.75
N PRO A 457 -6.19 -3.34 26.82
CA PRO A 457 -6.77 -2.48 27.85
C PRO A 457 -6.60 -3.05 29.26
N PHE A 458 -6.50 -4.37 29.40
CA PHE A 458 -6.28 -5.04 30.69
C PHE A 458 -4.88 -4.78 31.29
N LEU A 459 -3.93 -4.26 30.50
CA LEU A 459 -2.65 -3.75 31.02
C LEU A 459 -2.81 -2.41 31.75
N LYS A 460 -3.88 -1.65 31.48
CA LYS A 460 -4.16 -0.34 32.10
C LYS A 460 -4.94 -0.48 33.42
N ALA A 461 -5.39 -1.69 33.76
CA ALA A 461 -6.07 -1.99 35.02
C ALA A 461 -5.11 -1.88 36.24
N PRO A 462 -5.58 -1.45 37.43
CA PRO A 462 -4.74 -1.37 38.64
C PRO A 462 -4.12 -2.70 39.11
N SER A 463 -4.64 -3.83 38.62
CA SER A 463 -4.13 -5.18 38.87
C SER A 463 -3.02 -5.62 37.91
N ALA A 464 -2.71 -4.84 36.87
CA ALA A 464 -1.72 -5.21 35.86
C ALA A 464 -0.29 -5.18 36.41
N SER A 465 0.37 -6.34 36.39
CA SER A 465 1.75 -6.43 36.88
C SER A 465 2.75 -5.77 35.91
N ARG A 466 3.86 -5.25 36.43
CA ARG A 466 4.98 -4.76 35.60
C ARG A 466 5.63 -5.88 34.75
N ALA A 467 5.42 -7.15 35.10
CA ALA A 467 5.82 -8.29 34.28
C ALA A 467 4.89 -8.48 33.07
N SER A 468 3.58 -8.21 33.24
CA SER A 468 2.59 -8.25 32.15
C SER A 468 2.90 -7.21 31.07
N TRP A 469 3.23 -5.98 31.49
CA TRP A 469 3.69 -4.91 30.60
C TRP A 469 4.95 -5.30 29.83
N ARG A 470 6.01 -5.74 30.52
CA ARG A 470 7.26 -6.20 29.88
C ARG A 470 7.07 -7.38 28.94
N LYS A 471 6.10 -8.26 29.21
CA LYS A 471 5.74 -9.34 28.29
C LYS A 471 5.15 -8.76 27.00
N ALA A 472 4.15 -7.88 27.09
CA ALA A 472 3.54 -7.26 25.91
C ALA A 472 4.57 -6.45 25.09
N GLU A 473 5.43 -5.69 25.76
CA GLU A 473 6.57 -4.97 25.17
C GLU A 473 7.51 -5.92 24.41
N ASN A 474 7.91 -7.05 25.03
CA ASN A 474 8.72 -8.09 24.40
C ASN A 474 8.03 -8.76 23.21
N ASP A 475 6.76 -9.13 23.35
CA ASP A 475 6.01 -9.82 22.32
C ASP A 475 5.84 -8.91 21.08
N VAL A 476 5.63 -7.60 21.28
CA VAL A 476 5.61 -6.58 20.21
C VAL A 476 6.99 -6.38 19.60
N ARG A 477 8.07 -6.36 20.39
CA ARG A 477 9.45 -6.33 19.85
C ARG A 477 9.74 -7.52 18.93
N LEU A 478 9.32 -8.74 19.32
CA LEU A 478 9.48 -9.93 18.49
C LEU A 478 8.67 -9.84 17.18
N LEU A 479 7.43 -9.34 17.25
CA LEU A 479 6.60 -9.07 16.07
C LEU A 479 7.25 -8.05 15.13
N LEU A 480 7.81 -6.95 15.66
CA LEU A 480 8.52 -5.94 14.85
C LEU A 480 9.81 -6.48 14.23
N LEU A 481 10.57 -7.33 14.92
CA LEU A 481 11.74 -8.00 14.35
C LEU A 481 11.36 -8.93 13.19
N GLU A 482 10.24 -9.65 13.31
CA GLU A 482 9.70 -10.49 12.23
C GLU A 482 9.20 -9.65 11.04
N LEU A 483 8.45 -8.57 11.30
CA LEU A 483 7.98 -7.59 10.31
C LEU A 483 9.13 -7.03 9.47
N CYS A 484 10.23 -6.66 10.12
CA CYS A 484 11.45 -6.13 9.50
C CYS A 484 12.25 -7.21 8.75
N GLY A 485 12.38 -8.42 9.32
CA GLY A 485 13.04 -9.55 8.67
C GLY A 485 12.36 -9.93 7.35
N ILE A 486 11.03 -9.96 7.33
CA ILE A 486 10.23 -10.16 6.12
C ILE A 486 10.49 -9.02 5.13
N ALA A 487 10.45 -7.76 5.56
CA ALA A 487 10.68 -6.60 4.68
C ALA A 487 12.06 -6.64 3.99
N LEU A 488 13.11 -6.93 4.75
CA LEU A 488 14.49 -7.00 4.25
C LEU A 488 14.73 -8.19 3.31
N CYS A 489 13.94 -9.26 3.43
CA CYS A 489 14.03 -10.44 2.56
C CYS A 489 13.32 -10.26 1.21
N HIS A 490 12.44 -9.26 1.06
CA HIS A 490 11.64 -9.05 -0.16
C HIS A 490 11.86 -7.64 -0.74
N PRO A 491 13.10 -7.26 -1.13
CA PRO A 491 13.42 -5.91 -1.61
C PRO A 491 12.68 -5.51 -2.90
N ALA A 492 12.23 -6.49 -3.70
CA ALA A 492 11.35 -6.28 -4.85
C ALA A 492 9.88 -5.95 -4.46
N SER A 493 9.61 -5.69 -3.18
CA SER A 493 8.33 -5.20 -2.67
C SER A 493 8.54 -3.96 -1.79
N PRO A 494 8.59 -2.75 -2.37
CA PRO A 494 8.59 -1.50 -1.62
C PRO A 494 7.42 -1.34 -0.62
N PRO A 495 6.25 -1.98 -0.82
CA PRO A 495 5.23 -2.15 0.23
C PRO A 495 5.70 -2.87 1.49
N ALA A 496 6.60 -3.84 1.39
CA ALA A 496 7.05 -4.58 2.57
C ALA A 496 7.91 -3.72 3.52
N LEU A 497 8.71 -2.81 2.96
CA LEU A 497 9.48 -1.82 3.73
C LEU A 497 8.59 -0.76 4.40
N LEU A 498 7.51 -0.32 3.74
CA LEU A 498 6.54 0.60 4.35
C LEU A 498 5.87 -0.02 5.59
N ASN A 499 5.38 -1.26 5.48
CA ASN A 499 4.74 -1.96 6.60
C ASN A 499 5.68 -2.02 7.82
N ALA A 500 6.97 -2.29 7.60
CA ALA A 500 7.99 -2.25 8.65
C ALA A 500 8.23 -0.83 9.19
N ALA A 501 8.33 0.19 8.34
CA ALA A 501 8.48 1.58 8.77
C ALA A 501 7.31 2.07 9.64
N ILE A 502 6.06 1.74 9.28
CA ILE A 502 4.86 2.01 10.10
C ILE A 502 4.99 1.32 11.46
N GLY A 503 5.35 0.03 11.49
CA GLY A 503 5.54 -0.71 12.74
C GLY A 503 6.57 -0.04 13.66
N ILE A 504 7.71 0.37 13.09
CA ILE A 504 8.78 1.11 13.80
C ILE A 504 8.28 2.48 14.29
N GLN A 505 7.49 3.22 13.52
CA GLN A 505 6.93 4.52 13.90
C GLN A 505 5.92 4.44 15.05
N LEU A 506 5.28 3.27 15.23
CA LEU A 506 4.34 3.01 16.32
C LEU A 506 5.03 2.49 17.60
N TYR A 507 5.98 1.55 17.46
CA TYR A 507 6.52 0.78 18.59
C TYR A 507 8.05 0.67 18.64
N GLY A 508 8.77 1.49 17.86
CA GLY A 508 10.24 1.58 17.88
C GLY A 508 10.82 1.98 19.24
N ASP A 509 10.07 2.72 20.05
CA ASP A 509 10.46 3.10 21.42
C ASP A 509 10.58 1.91 22.39
N PHE A 510 10.04 0.73 22.03
CA PHE A 510 10.26 -0.52 22.79
C PHE A 510 11.66 -1.11 22.53
N PHE A 511 12.46 -0.52 21.63
CA PHE A 511 13.84 -0.94 21.38
C PHE A 511 14.81 -0.05 22.14
N THR A 512 15.38 -0.62 23.20
CA THR A 512 16.38 -0.01 24.09
C THR A 512 17.79 -0.57 23.89
N ASP A 513 17.95 -1.73 23.24
CA ASP A 513 19.26 -2.25 22.85
C ASP A 513 19.83 -1.48 21.65
N ARG A 514 21.12 -1.10 21.73
CA ARG A 514 21.77 -0.26 20.71
C ARG A 514 21.89 -0.95 19.36
N TYR A 515 22.15 -2.26 19.33
CA TYR A 515 22.30 -3.00 18.07
C TYR A 515 20.95 -3.21 17.40
N GLU A 516 19.90 -3.48 18.17
CA GLU A 516 18.54 -3.51 17.66
C GLU A 516 18.08 -2.15 17.13
N ARG A 517 18.31 -1.05 17.88
CA ARG A 517 18.02 0.33 17.44
C ARG A 517 18.73 0.66 16.12
N GLN A 518 20.03 0.35 16.01
CA GLN A 518 20.81 0.57 14.79
C GLN A 518 20.32 -0.29 13.61
N ALA A 519 19.88 -1.52 13.87
CA ALA A 519 19.33 -2.39 12.83
C ALA A 519 17.96 -1.92 12.33
N LEU A 520 17.07 -1.48 13.23
CA LEU A 520 15.78 -0.87 12.88
C LEU A 520 15.99 0.41 12.05
N ARG A 521 16.93 1.27 12.46
CA ARG A 521 17.35 2.44 11.68
C ARG A 521 17.73 2.06 10.24
N GLY A 522 18.50 1.00 10.05
CA GLY A 522 18.87 0.49 8.72
C GLY A 522 17.71 -0.01 7.85
N VAL A 523 16.56 -0.37 8.44
CA VAL A 523 15.32 -0.66 7.70
C VAL A 523 14.69 0.64 7.20
N VAL A 524 14.68 1.68 8.03
CA VAL A 524 14.15 3.02 7.69
C VAL A 524 15.00 3.71 6.62
N GLU A 525 16.33 3.58 6.69
CA GLU A 525 17.24 4.09 5.66
C GLU A 525 17.04 3.38 4.31
N LYS A 526 16.81 2.05 4.32
CA LYS A 526 16.40 1.31 3.11
C LYS A 526 15.01 1.68 2.60
N TYR A 527 14.06 1.98 3.50
CA TYR A 527 12.72 2.43 3.12
C TYR A 527 12.80 3.76 2.36
N ARG A 528 13.57 4.75 2.86
CA ARG A 528 13.87 6.01 2.16
C ARG A 528 14.39 5.76 0.74
N ASP A 529 15.45 4.95 0.62
CA ASP A 529 16.20 4.81 -0.63
C ASP A 529 15.44 4.00 -1.68
N ALA A 530 14.61 3.03 -1.27
CA ALA A 530 13.80 2.21 -2.18
C ALA A 530 12.48 2.87 -2.64
N ARG A 531 12.05 3.96 -1.99
CA ARG A 531 10.78 4.66 -2.25
C ARG A 531 10.91 6.15 -2.58
N ALA A 532 12.11 6.69 -2.47
CA ALA A 532 12.37 8.13 -2.48
C ALA A 532 11.48 8.92 -1.48
N TRP A 533 11.17 8.30 -0.33
CA TRP A 533 10.21 8.81 0.67
C TRP A 533 10.94 9.55 1.81
N PRO A 534 10.48 10.72 2.27
CA PRO A 534 11.22 11.58 3.20
C PRO A 534 11.08 11.19 4.69
N VAL A 535 11.69 10.06 5.06
CA VAL A 535 11.63 9.41 6.39
C VAL A 535 12.24 10.20 7.58
N GLN A 536 12.56 11.48 7.44
CA GLN A 536 13.51 12.21 8.30
C GLN A 536 13.18 12.05 9.80
N LYS A 537 11.93 12.35 10.17
CA LYS A 537 11.31 12.22 11.50
C LYS A 537 11.44 10.82 12.11
N LEU A 538 11.41 9.76 11.28
CA LEU A 538 11.56 8.37 11.71
C LEU A 538 13.03 7.98 11.93
N LEU A 539 13.98 8.64 11.24
CA LEU A 539 15.42 8.52 11.54
C LEU A 539 15.83 9.28 12.81
N GLU A 540 15.05 10.28 13.25
CA GLU A 540 15.31 11.02 14.49
C GLU A 540 15.03 10.20 15.75
N MET A 541 14.10 9.25 15.69
CA MET A 541 13.89 8.24 16.75
C MET A 541 15.15 7.39 17.03
N PHE A 542 16.15 7.45 16.15
CA PHE A 542 17.44 6.76 16.22
C PHE A 542 18.65 7.72 16.20
N LYS A 543 18.50 8.94 16.74
CA LYS A 543 19.61 9.88 17.01
C LYS A 543 20.03 9.81 18.50
N GLU A 544 20.83 8.80 18.85
CA GLU A 544 21.49 8.61 20.17
C GLU A 544 22.94 8.10 20.03
#